data_AF-A0A1F3VAV0-F1
#
_entry.id   AF-A0A1F3VAV0-F1
#
_cell.length_a   1.000
_cell.length_b   1.000
_cell.length_c   1.000
_cell.angle_alpha   90.00
_cell.angle_beta   90.00
_cell.angle_gamma   90.00
#
_symmetry.space_group_name_H-M   'P 1'
#
loop_
_entity.id
_entity.type
_entity.pdbx_description
1 polymer ?
#
loop_
_entity_poly.entity_id
_entity_poly.type
_entity_poly.pdbx_seq_one_letter_code
_entity_poly.pdbx_strand_id
1 'polypeptide(L)'
;MYKIVLSLVVIAVVVVFVFREWTSDRFVDNNSSQIVERPQSRPTTGPGADRINENIKSSAANAQEKQDEAFDYDLAGHVRKEISSNKIWPLVTDYSVTDEEIITKHQDRMGELVGYNQKLAANLSQCLELDYCGMTSFPNSAYFDPDNTPGHVLMARALALLKMAASKDASLLQAIEQEQFFSYLSSTNAEVRSNSLEILVKLQESSSSGNEIYERSLKSAKNFSGKSRTDFYAILNAPSQHDRMRREEYLLSIKKSMSGDDFYGSISLLENLDRIGLSEKELIEVTLPLCRIKTNDGDSEDGNWSTINNILTKRLGKKFNYCD
;
A
#
# COMPACT_ATOMS: atom_id res chain seq x y z
N MET A 1 36.65 -33.45 4.84
CA MET A 1 36.97 -32.02 5.04
C MET A 1 37.17 -31.25 3.74
N TYR A 2 37.96 -31.75 2.77
CA TYR A 2 38.29 -30.99 1.55
C TYR A 2 37.08 -30.51 0.71
N LYS A 3 36.01 -31.32 0.63
CA LYS A 3 34.79 -30.95 -0.12
C LYS A 3 33.99 -29.79 0.50
N ILE A 4 34.03 -29.64 1.83
CA ILE A 4 33.30 -28.56 2.53
C ILE A 4 34.02 -27.23 2.34
N VAL A 5 35.36 -27.26 2.40
CA VAL A 5 36.19 -26.07 2.17
C VAL A 5 36.02 -25.57 0.73
N LEU A 6 36.00 -26.46 -0.26
CA LEU A 6 35.80 -26.08 -1.66
C LEU A 6 34.42 -25.43 -1.90
N SER A 7 33.37 -25.95 -1.25
CA SER A 7 32.01 -25.40 -1.37
C SER A 7 31.91 -23.99 -0.78
N LEU A 8 32.58 -23.73 0.35
CA LEU A 8 32.59 -22.40 0.97
C LEU A 8 33.38 -21.37 0.15
N VAL A 9 34.46 -21.78 -0.51
CA VAL A 9 35.22 -20.90 -1.41
C VAL A 9 34.39 -20.52 -2.64
N VAL A 10 33.65 -21.46 -3.23
CA VAL A 10 32.78 -21.17 -4.38
C VAL A 10 31.67 -20.19 -4.00
N ILE A 11 31.03 -20.38 -2.84
CA ILE A 11 30.00 -19.46 -2.36
C ILE A 11 30.57 -18.05 -2.13
N ALA A 12 31.76 -17.95 -1.52
CA ALA A 12 32.40 -16.65 -1.28
C ALA A 12 32.73 -15.91 -2.59
N VAL A 13 33.21 -16.63 -3.62
CA VAL A 13 33.51 -16.04 -4.93
C VAL A 13 32.24 -15.55 -5.63
N VAL A 14 31.15 -16.30 -5.56
CA VAL A 14 29.85 -15.90 -6.14
C VAL A 14 29.29 -14.66 -5.44
N VAL A 15 29.37 -14.59 -4.10
CA VAL A 15 28.91 -13.42 -3.35
C VAL A 15 29.71 -12.16 -3.71
N VAL A 16 31.03 -12.27 -3.87
CA VAL A 16 31.87 -11.13 -4.26
C VAL A 16 31.57 -10.66 -5.69
N PHE A 17 31.28 -11.57 -6.62
CA PHE A 17 30.93 -11.20 -7.99
C PHE A 17 29.57 -10.47 -8.06
N VAL A 18 28.55 -11.00 -7.39
CA VAL A 18 27.21 -10.38 -7.35
C VAL A 18 27.25 -9.00 -6.69
N PHE A 19 28.05 -8.84 -5.63
CA PHE A 19 28.15 -7.55 -4.95
C PHE A 19 28.88 -6.49 -5.79
N ARG A 20 29.84 -6.90 -6.61
CA ARG A 20 30.61 -5.98 -7.47
C ARG A 20 29.78 -5.46 -8.64
N GLU A 21 28.93 -6.30 -9.22
CA GLU A 21 28.02 -5.91 -10.30
C GLU A 21 26.95 -4.92 -9.82
N TRP A 22 26.44 -5.11 -8.60
CA TRP A 22 25.40 -4.22 -8.04
C TRP A 22 25.89 -2.80 -7.73
N THR A 23 27.19 -2.62 -7.46
CA THR A 23 27.75 -1.30 -7.13
C THR A 23 28.15 -0.46 -8.36
N SER A 24 28.22 -1.07 -9.56
CA SER A 24 28.72 -0.37 -10.75
C SER A 24 27.66 0.47 -11.47
N ASP A 25 26.36 0.21 -11.24
CA ASP A 25 25.27 0.86 -11.99
C ASP A 25 24.65 2.09 -11.30
N ARG A 26 25.17 2.54 -10.15
CA ARG A 26 24.61 3.70 -9.40
C ARG A 26 25.41 5.00 -9.46
N PHE A 27 26.42 5.12 -10.32
CA PHE A 27 27.20 6.35 -10.44
C PHE A 27 27.43 6.74 -11.91
N VAL A 28 26.40 7.30 -12.57
CA VAL A 28 26.57 8.17 -13.74
C VAL A 28 25.50 9.29 -13.75
N ASP A 29 25.98 10.51 -13.45
CA ASP A 29 25.58 11.86 -13.85
C ASP A 29 24.16 12.43 -13.62
N ASN A 30 24.07 13.19 -12.52
CA ASN A 30 23.16 14.31 -12.33
C ASN A 30 23.84 15.61 -12.78
N ASN A 31 23.46 16.16 -13.94
CA ASN A 31 23.71 17.58 -14.27
C ASN A 31 22.84 18.02 -15.44
N SER A 32 21.77 18.78 -15.17
CA SER A 32 21.27 19.93 -15.97
C SER A 32 19.80 20.21 -15.68
N SER A 33 19.52 21.09 -14.72
CA SER A 33 18.22 21.75 -14.57
C SER A 33 18.32 23.16 -15.15
N GLN A 34 17.81 23.36 -16.36
CA GLN A 34 17.48 24.69 -16.88
C GLN A 34 16.00 24.98 -16.61
N ILE A 35 15.78 26.13 -15.97
CA ILE A 35 14.49 26.73 -15.66
C ILE A 35 13.92 27.32 -16.95
N VAL A 36 12.70 26.94 -17.32
CA VAL A 36 11.90 27.62 -18.37
C VAL A 36 10.62 28.14 -17.74
N GLU A 37 10.49 29.46 -17.70
CA GLU A 37 9.30 30.19 -17.23
C GLU A 37 8.09 29.92 -18.15
N ARG A 38 6.92 29.63 -17.55
CA ARG A 38 5.63 29.61 -18.27
C ARG A 38 4.97 31.00 -18.24
N PRO A 39 4.42 31.50 -19.35
CA PRO A 39 3.56 32.68 -19.34
C PRO A 39 2.13 32.35 -18.87
N GLN A 40 1.59 33.21 -18.02
CA GLN A 40 0.19 33.18 -17.56
C GLN A 40 -0.76 33.64 -18.67
N SER A 41 -1.84 32.89 -18.92
CA SER A 41 -2.96 33.29 -19.77
C SER A 41 -4.17 33.77 -18.95
N ARG A 42 -4.72 34.92 -19.34
CA ARG A 42 -5.95 35.53 -18.78
C ARG A 42 -7.22 34.83 -19.25
N PRO A 43 -8.31 34.85 -18.45
CA PRO A 43 -9.60 34.34 -18.88
C PRO A 43 -10.38 35.38 -19.70
N THR A 44 -10.98 34.95 -20.81
CA THR A 44 -12.01 35.70 -21.54
C THR A 44 -13.36 35.03 -21.30
N THR A 45 -14.30 35.78 -20.71
CA THR A 45 -15.69 35.39 -20.52
C THR A 45 -16.51 35.77 -21.76
N GLY A 46 -17.19 34.79 -22.35
CA GLY A 46 -18.13 34.98 -23.46
C GLY A 46 -19.23 33.90 -23.44
N PRO A 47 -20.45 34.23 -23.89
CA PRO A 47 -21.64 33.41 -23.68
C PRO A 47 -21.68 32.24 -24.67
N GLY A 48 -21.06 31.12 -24.29
CA GLY A 48 -21.12 29.83 -24.99
C GLY A 48 -20.98 28.63 -24.05
N ALA A 49 -21.11 28.85 -22.74
CA ALA A 49 -20.76 27.89 -21.71
C ALA A 49 -21.67 26.64 -21.67
N ASP A 50 -22.91 26.74 -22.15
CA ASP A 50 -23.88 25.65 -21.98
C ASP A 50 -23.78 24.57 -23.07
N ARG A 51 -23.35 24.90 -24.30
CA ARG A 51 -23.15 23.90 -25.38
C ARG A 51 -21.79 23.21 -25.33
N ILE A 52 -20.81 23.82 -24.70
CA ILE A 52 -19.47 23.23 -24.52
C ILE A 52 -19.51 22.14 -23.42
N ASN A 53 -20.40 22.28 -22.43
CA ASN A 53 -20.47 21.37 -21.29
C ASN A 53 -21.07 19.98 -21.62
N GLU A 54 -22.01 19.89 -22.58
CA GLU A 54 -22.56 18.60 -23.02
C GLU A 54 -21.60 17.83 -23.95
N ASN A 55 -20.88 18.53 -24.84
CA ASN A 55 -19.88 17.91 -25.71
C ASN A 55 -18.60 17.50 -24.95
N ILE A 56 -18.21 18.24 -23.89
CA ILE A 56 -17.11 17.81 -23.02
C ILE A 56 -17.51 16.58 -22.21
N LYS A 57 -18.76 16.49 -21.70
CA LYS A 57 -19.24 15.31 -20.99
C LYS A 57 -19.38 14.09 -21.89
N SER A 58 -19.89 14.23 -23.13
CA SER A 58 -19.99 13.11 -24.06
C SER A 58 -18.61 12.67 -24.61
N SER A 59 -17.68 13.61 -24.80
CA SER A 59 -16.31 13.29 -25.22
C SER A 59 -15.46 12.71 -24.09
N ALA A 60 -15.72 13.07 -22.83
CA ALA A 60 -15.10 12.47 -21.66
C ALA A 60 -15.64 11.06 -21.41
N ALA A 61 -16.96 10.84 -21.53
CA ALA A 61 -17.56 9.52 -21.44
C ALA A 61 -17.08 8.57 -22.55
N ASN A 62 -17.01 9.03 -23.79
CA ASN A 62 -16.47 8.25 -24.92
C ASN A 62 -14.95 8.03 -24.83
N ALA A 63 -14.20 8.88 -24.14
CA ALA A 63 -12.77 8.69 -23.90
C ALA A 63 -12.51 7.71 -22.76
N GLN A 64 -13.36 7.71 -21.73
CA GLN A 64 -13.36 6.75 -20.64
C GLN A 64 -13.68 5.34 -21.18
N GLU A 65 -14.77 5.20 -21.95
CA GLU A 65 -15.20 3.91 -22.53
C GLU A 65 -14.15 3.33 -23.49
N LYS A 66 -13.45 4.17 -24.26
CA LYS A 66 -12.33 3.74 -25.12
C LYS A 66 -11.05 3.42 -24.36
N GLN A 67 -10.82 4.05 -23.21
CA GLN A 67 -9.73 3.67 -22.31
C GLN A 67 -10.02 2.33 -21.63
N ASP A 68 -11.26 2.12 -21.20
CA ASP A 68 -11.72 0.90 -20.53
C ASP A 68 -11.66 -0.31 -21.49
N GLU A 69 -12.06 -0.15 -22.76
CA GLU A 69 -11.89 -1.18 -23.79
C GLU A 69 -10.41 -1.44 -24.12
N ALA A 70 -9.56 -0.41 -24.19
CA ALA A 70 -8.12 -0.60 -24.40
C ALA A 70 -7.41 -1.23 -23.18
N PHE A 71 -7.96 -1.03 -21.98
CA PHE A 71 -7.45 -1.57 -20.70
C PHE A 71 -7.56 -3.11 -20.63
N ASP A 72 -8.67 -3.67 -21.12
CA ASP A 72 -8.97 -5.10 -21.00
C ASP A 72 -8.19 -5.95 -22.04
N TYR A 73 -7.96 -5.41 -23.24
CA TYR A 73 -7.28 -6.16 -24.33
C TYR A 73 -5.78 -6.36 -24.10
N ASP A 74 -5.07 -5.42 -23.46
CA ASP A 74 -3.62 -5.53 -23.27
C ASP A 74 -3.27 -6.40 -22.04
N LEU A 75 -4.01 -6.28 -20.94
CA LEU A 75 -3.71 -7.03 -19.71
C LEU A 75 -4.05 -8.53 -19.84
N ALA A 76 -5.10 -8.88 -20.59
CA ALA A 76 -5.51 -10.26 -20.84
C ALA A 76 -4.42 -11.12 -21.52
N GLY A 77 -3.53 -10.47 -22.30
CA GLY A 77 -2.39 -11.11 -22.97
C GLY A 77 -1.20 -11.41 -22.06
N HIS A 78 -1.13 -10.73 -20.91
CA HIS A 78 -0.01 -10.82 -19.97
C HIS A 78 -0.32 -11.63 -18.71
N VAL A 79 -1.61 -11.84 -18.42
CA VAL A 79 -2.06 -12.85 -17.45
C VAL A 79 -2.11 -14.24 -18.08
N ARG A 80 -1.99 -15.29 -17.26
CA ARG A 80 -2.10 -16.68 -17.75
C ARG A 80 -3.44 -16.87 -18.46
N LYS A 81 -3.42 -17.52 -19.63
CA LYS A 81 -4.62 -17.80 -20.44
C LYS A 81 -5.76 -18.45 -19.66
N GLU A 82 -5.44 -19.31 -18.69
CA GLU A 82 -6.42 -19.97 -17.82
C GLU A 82 -7.21 -18.99 -16.93
N ILE A 83 -6.61 -17.84 -16.61
CA ILE A 83 -7.22 -16.76 -15.83
C ILE A 83 -8.10 -15.89 -16.73
N SER A 84 -7.57 -15.42 -17.87
CA SER A 84 -8.31 -14.55 -18.80
C SER A 84 -9.41 -15.27 -19.58
N SER A 85 -9.32 -16.59 -19.76
CA SER A 85 -10.39 -17.38 -20.40
C SER A 85 -11.48 -17.85 -19.43
N ASN A 86 -11.41 -17.47 -18.16
CA ASN A 86 -12.37 -17.90 -17.14
C ASN A 86 -13.70 -17.15 -17.28
N LYS A 87 -14.84 -17.83 -17.05
CA LYS A 87 -16.18 -17.23 -17.03
C LYS A 87 -16.37 -16.08 -16.02
N ILE A 88 -15.48 -15.95 -15.03
CA ILE A 88 -15.46 -14.88 -14.03
C ILE A 88 -14.66 -13.65 -14.50
N TRP A 89 -13.69 -13.79 -15.42
CA TRP A 89 -12.88 -12.68 -15.93
C TRP A 89 -13.72 -11.44 -16.29
N PRO A 90 -14.74 -11.54 -17.17
CA PRO A 90 -15.51 -10.36 -17.57
C PRO A 90 -16.30 -9.72 -16.43
N LEU A 91 -16.54 -10.43 -15.33
CA LEU A 91 -17.19 -9.84 -14.15
C LEU A 91 -16.21 -8.99 -13.34
N VAL A 92 -14.95 -9.41 -13.27
CA VAL A 92 -13.92 -8.74 -12.46
C VAL A 92 -13.28 -7.58 -13.22
N THR A 93 -13.18 -7.68 -14.55
CA THR A 93 -12.61 -6.62 -15.39
C THR A 93 -13.62 -5.57 -15.87
N ASP A 94 -14.92 -5.77 -15.64
CA ASP A 94 -15.93 -4.75 -15.90
C ASP A 94 -15.91 -3.67 -14.81
N TYR A 95 -15.11 -2.62 -15.02
CA TYR A 95 -15.00 -1.47 -14.11
C TYR A 95 -16.24 -0.56 -14.10
N SER A 96 -17.23 -0.79 -14.97
CA SER A 96 -18.51 -0.06 -14.93
C SER A 96 -19.40 -0.52 -13.77
N VAL A 97 -19.13 -1.70 -13.21
CA VAL A 97 -19.85 -2.29 -12.09
C VAL A 97 -19.05 -2.15 -10.79
N THR A 98 -19.73 -1.79 -9.70
CA THR A 98 -19.09 -1.68 -8.38
C THR A 98 -18.80 -3.05 -7.76
N ASP A 99 -17.78 -3.13 -6.90
CA ASP A 99 -17.43 -4.37 -6.20
C ASP A 99 -18.60 -4.89 -5.35
N GLU A 100 -19.34 -3.99 -4.69
CA GLU A 100 -20.55 -4.33 -3.93
C GLU A 100 -21.64 -4.94 -4.80
N GLU A 101 -21.83 -4.44 -6.02
CA GLU A 101 -22.80 -5.00 -6.96
C GLU A 101 -22.40 -6.39 -7.42
N ILE A 102 -21.12 -6.64 -7.72
CA ILE A 102 -20.62 -7.96 -8.08
C ILE A 102 -20.91 -8.96 -6.94
N ILE A 103 -20.51 -8.60 -5.72
CA ILE A 103 -20.69 -9.42 -4.51
C ILE A 103 -22.16 -9.61 -4.15
N THR A 104 -23.05 -8.71 -4.56
CA THR A 104 -24.49 -8.81 -4.28
C THR A 104 -25.25 -9.60 -5.35
N LYS A 105 -24.93 -9.41 -6.64
CA LYS A 105 -25.58 -10.09 -7.75
C LYS A 105 -25.15 -11.55 -7.90
N HIS A 106 -23.98 -11.93 -7.39
CA HIS A 106 -23.39 -13.27 -7.56
C HIS A 106 -23.16 -14.00 -6.23
N GLN A 107 -24.04 -13.80 -5.25
CA GLN A 107 -23.94 -14.45 -3.93
C GLN A 107 -23.92 -15.98 -4.00
N ASP A 108 -24.67 -16.56 -4.95
CA ASP A 108 -24.74 -18.00 -5.21
C ASP A 108 -23.43 -18.60 -5.75
N ARG A 109 -22.52 -17.75 -6.26
CA ARG A 109 -21.24 -18.15 -6.87
C ARG A 109 -20.04 -17.67 -6.07
N MET A 110 -20.22 -17.36 -4.79
CA MET A 110 -19.17 -16.74 -3.97
C MET A 110 -17.89 -17.59 -3.88
N GLY A 111 -18.01 -18.91 -3.75
CA GLY A 111 -16.85 -19.80 -3.74
C GLY A 111 -16.06 -19.76 -5.05
N GLU A 112 -16.74 -19.66 -6.20
CA GLU A 112 -16.08 -19.51 -7.50
C GLU A 112 -15.36 -18.16 -7.60
N LEU A 113 -16.03 -17.07 -7.18
CA LEU A 113 -15.46 -15.72 -7.16
C LEU A 113 -14.22 -15.64 -6.29
N VAL A 114 -14.26 -16.21 -5.09
CA VAL A 114 -13.13 -16.23 -4.15
C VAL A 114 -11.96 -17.02 -4.74
N GLY A 115 -12.19 -18.25 -5.18
CA GLY A 115 -11.13 -19.09 -5.75
C GLY A 115 -10.53 -18.49 -7.02
N TYR A 116 -11.32 -17.74 -7.79
CA TYR A 116 -10.84 -17.02 -8.97
C TYR A 116 -9.97 -15.81 -8.60
N ASN A 117 -10.48 -14.92 -7.74
CA ASN A 117 -9.76 -13.69 -7.37
C ASN A 117 -8.45 -13.98 -6.64
N GLN A 118 -8.37 -15.06 -5.87
CA GLN A 118 -7.11 -15.52 -5.28
C GLN A 118 -6.07 -15.88 -6.36
N LYS A 119 -6.48 -16.68 -7.35
CA LYS A 119 -5.59 -17.07 -8.46
C LYS A 119 -5.18 -15.88 -9.32
N LEU A 120 -6.11 -14.95 -9.55
CA LEU A 120 -5.86 -13.72 -10.28
C LEU A 120 -4.83 -12.85 -9.55
N ALA A 121 -5.00 -12.59 -8.24
CA ALA A 121 -4.05 -11.83 -7.45
C ALA A 121 -2.65 -12.48 -7.42
N ALA A 122 -2.58 -13.81 -7.28
CA ALA A 122 -1.32 -14.55 -7.33
C ALA A 122 -0.62 -14.43 -8.69
N ASN A 123 -1.39 -14.49 -9.79
CA ASN A 123 -0.81 -14.34 -11.12
C ASN A 123 -0.37 -12.91 -11.41
N LEU A 124 -1.15 -11.92 -11.00
CA LEU A 124 -0.83 -10.50 -11.13
C LEU A 124 0.43 -10.15 -10.34
N SER A 125 0.55 -10.61 -9.10
CA SER A 125 1.77 -10.39 -8.29
C SER A 125 3.03 -10.88 -9.02
N GLN A 126 2.98 -12.08 -9.63
CA GLN A 126 4.12 -12.64 -10.36
C GLN A 126 4.48 -11.83 -11.61
N CYS A 127 3.49 -11.37 -12.38
CA CYS A 127 3.78 -10.60 -13.59
C CYS A 127 4.18 -9.15 -13.29
N LEU A 128 3.62 -8.55 -12.24
CA LEU A 128 3.97 -7.19 -11.82
C LEU A 128 5.44 -7.09 -11.41
N GLU A 129 5.95 -8.13 -10.73
CA GLU A 129 7.37 -8.24 -10.35
C GLU A 129 8.32 -8.42 -11.55
N LEU A 130 7.85 -9.03 -12.64
CA LEU A 130 8.69 -9.34 -13.81
C LEU A 130 8.91 -8.12 -14.69
N ASP A 131 7.83 -7.51 -15.16
CA ASP A 131 7.84 -6.46 -16.16
C ASP A 131 6.56 -5.61 -16.13
N TYR A 132 5.97 -5.43 -14.94
CA TYR A 132 4.68 -4.74 -14.77
C TYR A 132 3.56 -5.37 -15.61
N CYS A 133 3.62 -6.70 -15.79
CA CYS A 133 2.74 -7.46 -16.68
C CYS A 133 2.80 -6.97 -18.12
N GLY A 134 4.02 -6.87 -18.67
CA GLY A 134 4.31 -6.43 -20.05
C GLY A 134 4.21 -4.93 -20.31
N MET A 135 3.90 -4.14 -19.28
CA MET A 135 3.84 -2.69 -19.44
C MET A 135 5.24 -2.10 -19.47
N THR A 136 5.63 -1.57 -20.63
CA THR A 136 6.89 -0.87 -20.79
C THR A 136 6.72 0.63 -20.55
N SER A 137 7.63 1.20 -19.75
CA SER A 137 7.81 2.65 -19.71
C SER A 137 8.27 3.10 -21.09
N PHE A 138 7.38 3.70 -21.89
CA PHE A 138 7.79 4.28 -23.16
C PHE A 138 8.67 5.50 -22.86
N PRO A 139 9.88 5.62 -23.47
CA PRO A 139 10.83 6.70 -23.20
C PRO A 139 10.27 8.13 -23.35
N ASN A 140 9.13 8.28 -24.05
CA ASN A 140 8.46 9.54 -24.31
C ASN A 140 7.02 9.61 -23.76
N SER A 141 6.56 8.61 -22.98
CA SER A 141 5.28 8.72 -22.28
C SER A 141 5.49 9.44 -20.96
N ALA A 142 4.80 10.56 -20.78
CA ALA A 142 4.90 11.38 -19.56
C ALA A 142 4.17 10.77 -18.35
N TYR A 143 3.67 9.54 -18.44
CA TYR A 143 2.67 9.01 -17.49
C TYR A 143 2.76 7.49 -17.28
N PHE A 144 3.98 6.97 -17.04
CA PHE A 144 4.12 5.62 -16.48
C PHE A 144 4.27 5.71 -14.96
N ASP A 145 3.25 5.26 -14.24
CA ASP A 145 3.29 5.12 -12.79
C ASP A 145 3.56 3.64 -12.43
N PRO A 146 4.79 3.28 -12.02
CA PRO A 146 5.15 1.90 -11.69
C PRO A 146 4.36 1.35 -10.49
N ASP A 147 3.78 2.22 -9.64
CA ASP A 147 3.06 1.81 -8.43
C ASP A 147 1.55 1.70 -8.67
N ASN A 148 1.07 2.12 -9.84
CA ASN A 148 -0.35 2.20 -10.17
C ASN A 148 -0.66 1.81 -11.62
N THR A 149 0.02 0.79 -12.12
CA THR A 149 -0.29 0.22 -13.44
C THR A 149 -1.68 -0.44 -13.46
N PRO A 150 -2.32 -0.61 -14.63
CA PRO A 150 -3.49 -1.47 -14.82
C PRO A 150 -3.46 -2.81 -14.07
N GLY A 151 -2.31 -3.49 -14.03
CA GLY A 151 -2.16 -4.73 -13.28
C GLY A 151 -2.29 -4.55 -11.77
N HIS A 152 -1.79 -3.43 -11.21
CA HIS A 152 -1.98 -3.09 -9.81
C HIS A 152 -3.45 -2.79 -9.50
N VAL A 153 -4.13 -2.04 -10.38
CA VAL A 153 -5.55 -1.70 -10.21
C VAL A 153 -6.41 -2.97 -10.22
N LEU A 154 -6.17 -3.89 -11.16
CA LEU A 154 -6.88 -5.17 -11.20
C LEU A 154 -6.58 -6.04 -9.98
N MET A 155 -5.32 -6.06 -9.51
CA MET A 155 -4.94 -6.79 -8.31
C MET A 155 -5.62 -6.21 -7.06
N ALA A 156 -5.66 -4.88 -6.93
CA ALA A 156 -6.35 -4.19 -5.85
C ALA A 156 -7.84 -4.53 -5.82
N ARG A 157 -8.51 -4.51 -6.99
CA ARG A 157 -9.91 -4.92 -7.16
C ARG A 157 -10.15 -6.38 -6.79
N ALA A 158 -9.29 -7.29 -7.25
CA ALA A 158 -9.39 -8.71 -6.90
C ALA A 158 -9.31 -8.93 -5.38
N LEU A 159 -8.39 -8.22 -4.70
CA LEU A 159 -8.27 -8.25 -3.25
C LEU A 159 -9.45 -7.59 -2.53
N ALA A 160 -10.01 -6.49 -3.07
CA ALA A 160 -11.21 -5.85 -2.54
C ALA A 160 -12.41 -6.80 -2.57
N LEU A 161 -12.62 -7.51 -3.69
CA LEU A 161 -13.66 -8.53 -3.82
C LEU A 161 -13.46 -9.69 -2.82
N LEU A 162 -12.23 -10.18 -2.65
CA LEU A 162 -11.91 -11.20 -1.63
C LEU A 162 -12.25 -10.71 -0.22
N LYS A 163 -11.87 -9.48 0.11
CA LYS A 163 -12.18 -8.84 1.39
C LYS A 163 -13.68 -8.71 1.63
N MET A 164 -14.44 -8.29 0.63
CA MET A 164 -15.90 -8.16 0.74
C MET A 164 -16.57 -9.51 0.91
N ALA A 165 -16.15 -10.53 0.15
CA ALA A 165 -16.65 -11.90 0.28
C ALA A 165 -16.42 -12.42 1.71
N ALA A 166 -15.21 -12.22 2.24
CA ALA A 166 -14.85 -12.57 3.62
C ALA A 166 -15.68 -11.87 4.69
N SER A 167 -16.13 -10.65 4.41
CA SER A 167 -16.99 -9.89 5.32
C SER A 167 -18.41 -10.47 5.38
N LYS A 168 -18.86 -11.15 4.33
CA LYS A 168 -20.15 -11.85 4.30
C LYS A 168 -20.07 -13.24 4.92
N ASP A 169 -19.01 -13.97 4.62
CA ASP A 169 -18.77 -15.31 5.17
C ASP A 169 -17.26 -15.55 5.30
N ALA A 170 -16.78 -15.53 6.55
CA ALA A 170 -15.37 -15.73 6.87
C ALA A 170 -14.88 -17.15 6.55
N SER A 171 -15.77 -18.15 6.48
CA SER A 171 -15.40 -19.53 6.15
C SER A 171 -14.84 -19.66 4.73
N LEU A 172 -15.23 -18.74 3.84
CA LEU A 172 -14.73 -18.69 2.45
C LEU A 172 -13.24 -18.41 2.36
N LEU A 173 -12.65 -17.78 3.38
CA LEU A 173 -11.22 -17.51 3.41
C LEU A 173 -10.38 -18.67 3.99
N GLN A 174 -11.00 -19.67 4.64
CA GLN A 174 -10.24 -20.75 5.29
C GLN A 174 -9.42 -21.60 4.31
N ALA A 175 -9.83 -21.63 3.04
CA ALA A 175 -9.11 -22.34 1.97
C ALA A 175 -7.96 -21.52 1.36
N ILE A 176 -7.75 -20.28 1.79
CA ILE A 176 -6.79 -19.36 1.17
C ILE A 176 -5.41 -19.45 1.83
N GLU A 177 -4.38 -19.46 1.00
CA GLU A 177 -2.99 -19.47 1.43
C GLU A 177 -2.57 -18.10 1.99
N GLN A 178 -2.50 -17.99 3.32
CA GLN A 178 -2.13 -16.74 4.02
C GLN A 178 -0.76 -16.16 3.60
N GLU A 179 0.17 -17.02 3.17
CA GLU A 179 1.52 -16.61 2.77
C GLU A 179 1.52 -15.63 1.59
N GLN A 180 0.56 -15.78 0.68
CA GLN A 180 0.43 -14.90 -0.48
C GLN A 180 0.10 -13.47 -0.03
N PHE A 181 -0.80 -13.30 0.95
CA PHE A 181 -1.14 -11.97 1.45
C PHE A 181 0.02 -11.31 2.19
N PHE A 182 0.84 -12.09 2.91
CA PHE A 182 2.06 -11.55 3.50
C PHE A 182 3.04 -11.02 2.45
N SER A 183 3.18 -11.68 1.30
CA SER A 183 3.98 -11.14 0.19
C SER A 183 3.40 -9.85 -0.40
N TYR A 184 2.08 -9.70 -0.42
CA TYR A 184 1.45 -8.49 -0.96
C TYR A 184 1.63 -7.26 -0.08
N LEU A 185 1.98 -7.43 1.20
CA LEU A 185 2.31 -6.32 2.10
C LEU A 185 3.59 -5.57 1.69
N SER A 186 4.43 -6.13 0.82
CA SER A 186 5.59 -5.43 0.22
C SER A 186 5.29 -4.76 -1.13
N SER A 187 4.06 -4.86 -1.65
CA SER A 187 3.67 -4.13 -2.87
C SER A 187 3.87 -2.62 -2.68
N THR A 188 4.24 -1.91 -3.74
CA THR A 188 4.32 -0.44 -3.72
C THR A 188 2.93 0.20 -3.72
N ASN A 189 1.95 -0.47 -4.33
CA ASN A 189 0.56 -0.02 -4.39
C ASN A 189 -0.12 -0.05 -3.01
N ALA A 190 -0.69 1.09 -2.61
CA ALA A 190 -1.28 1.26 -1.28
C ALA A 190 -2.58 0.45 -1.09
N GLU A 191 -3.40 0.29 -2.13
CA GLU A 191 -4.65 -0.47 -2.07
C GLU A 191 -4.38 -1.96 -1.97
N VAL A 192 -3.40 -2.47 -2.73
CA VAL A 192 -2.94 -3.86 -2.62
C VAL A 192 -2.49 -4.16 -1.19
N ARG A 193 -1.65 -3.30 -0.58
CA ARG A 193 -1.17 -3.50 0.81
C ARG A 193 -2.31 -3.46 1.83
N SER A 194 -3.20 -2.46 1.73
CA SER A 194 -4.29 -2.28 2.70
C SER A 194 -5.34 -3.39 2.61
N ASN A 195 -5.79 -3.75 1.39
CA ASN A 195 -6.71 -4.87 1.20
C ASN A 195 -6.10 -6.20 1.68
N SER A 196 -4.81 -6.43 1.42
CA SER A 196 -4.12 -7.64 1.90
C SER A 196 -4.05 -7.70 3.43
N LEU A 197 -3.78 -6.57 4.10
CA LEU A 197 -3.78 -6.50 5.55
C LEU A 197 -5.17 -6.74 6.14
N GLU A 198 -6.22 -6.16 5.56
CA GLU A 198 -7.61 -6.38 6.01
C GLU A 198 -8.05 -7.84 5.82
N ILE A 199 -7.59 -8.52 4.76
CA ILE A 199 -7.82 -9.97 4.59
C ILE A 199 -7.09 -10.77 5.68
N LEU A 200 -5.83 -10.45 5.98
CA LEU A 200 -5.07 -11.10 7.05
C LEU A 200 -5.74 -10.93 8.42
N VAL A 201 -6.31 -9.76 8.71
CA VAL A 201 -7.10 -9.53 9.93
C VAL A 201 -8.31 -10.46 9.99
N LYS A 202 -9.05 -10.64 8.89
CA LYS A 202 -10.21 -11.55 8.84
C LYS A 202 -9.80 -13.02 8.97
N LEU A 203 -8.68 -13.40 8.36
CA LEU A 203 -8.09 -14.74 8.53
C LEU A 203 -7.70 -15.00 9.99
N GLN A 204 -7.13 -14.00 10.66
CA GLN A 204 -6.78 -14.08 12.07
C GLN A 204 -8.00 -14.38 12.97
N GLU A 205 -9.15 -13.78 12.69
CA GLU A 205 -10.39 -13.98 13.47
C GLU A 205 -10.96 -15.39 13.33
N SER A 206 -10.71 -16.06 12.20
CA SER A 206 -11.30 -17.35 11.84
C SER A 206 -10.31 -18.53 11.91
N SER A 207 -9.02 -18.27 12.11
CA SER A 207 -7.95 -19.28 12.08
C SER A 207 -7.47 -19.66 13.48
N SER A 208 -7.14 -20.95 13.67
CA SER A 208 -6.43 -21.44 14.87
C SER A 208 -5.04 -20.81 15.04
N SER A 209 -4.44 -20.30 13.96
CA SER A 209 -3.15 -19.61 13.96
C SER A 209 -3.29 -18.08 14.05
N GLY A 210 -4.44 -17.57 14.50
CA GLY A 210 -4.72 -16.12 14.51
C GLY A 210 -3.69 -15.27 15.26
N ASN A 211 -3.09 -15.77 16.35
CA ASN A 211 -1.99 -15.08 17.05
C ASN A 211 -0.75 -14.93 16.15
N GLU A 212 -0.36 -15.99 15.44
CA GLU A 212 0.80 -15.95 14.54
C GLU A 212 0.58 -14.97 13.38
N ILE A 213 -0.64 -14.97 12.82
CA ILE A 213 -1.03 -14.05 11.75
C ILE A 213 -0.93 -12.61 12.23
N TYR A 214 -1.46 -12.32 13.43
CA TYR A 214 -1.36 -11.00 14.05
C TYR A 214 0.09 -10.55 14.22
N GLU A 215 0.93 -11.38 14.86
CA GLU A 215 2.32 -11.05 15.14
C GLU A 215 3.13 -10.80 13.85
N ARG A 216 2.94 -11.61 12.81
CA ARG A 216 3.57 -11.41 11.50
C ARG A 216 3.04 -10.15 10.81
N SER A 217 1.75 -9.87 10.92
CA SER A 217 1.15 -8.66 10.36
C SER A 217 1.77 -7.43 11.03
N LEU A 218 1.86 -7.41 12.36
CA LEU A 218 2.48 -6.32 13.12
C LEU A 218 3.95 -6.10 12.75
N LYS A 219 4.73 -7.18 12.55
CA LYS A 219 6.13 -7.12 12.10
C LYS A 219 6.30 -6.52 10.69
N SER A 220 5.25 -6.50 9.88
CA SER A 220 5.26 -5.95 8.53
C SER A 220 5.14 -4.42 8.49
N ALA A 221 4.95 -3.75 9.64
CA ALA A 221 4.86 -2.28 9.74
C ALA A 221 6.02 -1.54 9.05
N LYS A 222 7.22 -2.16 9.03
CA LYS A 222 8.42 -1.62 8.39
C LYS A 222 8.31 -1.46 6.86
N ASN A 223 7.39 -2.19 6.22
CA ASN A 223 7.16 -2.11 4.78
C ASN A 223 6.26 -0.92 4.40
N PHE A 224 5.73 -0.20 5.40
CA PHE A 224 4.85 0.94 5.22
C PHE A 224 5.56 2.24 5.56
N SER A 225 5.25 3.31 4.83
CA SER A 225 5.79 4.65 5.04
C SER A 225 4.71 5.73 4.93
N GLY A 226 4.98 6.89 5.51
CA GLY A 226 4.06 8.04 5.50
C GLY A 226 2.63 7.68 5.94
N LYS A 227 1.64 8.15 5.16
CA LYS A 227 0.21 7.89 5.38
C LYS A 227 -0.14 6.40 5.42
N SER A 228 0.49 5.58 4.59
CA SER A 228 0.20 4.13 4.53
C SER A 228 0.57 3.41 5.83
N ARG A 229 1.57 3.91 6.57
CA ARG A 229 1.94 3.39 7.90
C ARG A 229 0.87 3.70 8.94
N THR A 230 0.25 4.88 8.86
CA THR A 230 -0.91 5.20 9.71
C THR A 230 -2.08 4.30 9.38
N ASP A 231 -2.39 4.10 8.10
CA ASP A 231 -3.49 3.21 7.66
C ASP A 231 -3.27 1.78 8.16
N PHE A 232 -2.04 1.28 8.08
CA PHE A 232 -1.63 -0.01 8.65
C PHE A 232 -1.97 -0.11 10.15
N TYR A 233 -1.59 0.88 10.94
CA TYR A 233 -1.88 0.86 12.38
C TYR A 233 -3.37 1.02 12.67
N ALA A 234 -4.10 1.81 11.89
CA ALA A 234 -5.54 1.95 12.02
C ALA A 234 -6.26 0.61 11.80
N ILE A 235 -5.87 -0.15 10.77
CA ILE A 235 -6.42 -1.49 10.48
C ILE A 235 -6.15 -2.46 11.63
N LEU A 236 -4.93 -2.44 12.22
CA LEU A 236 -4.57 -3.32 13.33
C LEU A 236 -5.06 -2.85 14.71
N ASN A 237 -5.66 -1.66 14.84
CA ASN A 237 -6.08 -1.13 16.13
C ASN A 237 -7.14 -2.02 16.80
N ALA A 238 -8.22 -2.37 16.08
CA ALA A 238 -9.27 -3.22 16.63
C ALA A 238 -8.77 -4.64 16.99
N PRO A 239 -8.03 -5.34 16.11
CA PRO A 239 -7.42 -6.64 16.44
C PRO A 239 -6.47 -6.61 17.64
N SER A 240 -5.80 -5.47 17.88
CA SER A 240 -4.89 -5.32 19.04
C SER A 240 -5.62 -5.33 20.38
N GLN A 241 -6.92 -5.03 20.41
CA GLN A 241 -7.73 -4.97 21.65
C GLN A 241 -8.18 -6.35 22.16
N HIS A 242 -7.85 -7.42 21.43
CA HIS A 242 -8.28 -8.77 21.77
C HIS A 242 -7.79 -9.22 23.16
N ASP A 243 -6.55 -8.89 23.50
CA ASP A 243 -5.96 -9.17 24.81
C ASP A 243 -4.87 -8.15 25.16
N ARG A 244 -4.46 -8.16 26.44
CA ARG A 244 -3.48 -7.19 26.96
C ARG A 244 -2.13 -7.29 26.26
N MET A 245 -1.64 -8.50 25.96
CA MET A 245 -0.32 -8.68 25.35
C MET A 245 -0.31 -8.12 23.92
N ARG A 246 -1.33 -8.42 23.11
CA ARG A 246 -1.47 -7.86 21.76
C ARG A 246 -1.53 -6.34 21.78
N ARG A 247 -2.22 -5.74 22.77
CA ARG A 247 -2.30 -4.29 22.90
C ARG A 247 -0.93 -3.69 23.25
N GLU A 248 -0.22 -4.28 24.20
CA GLU A 248 1.13 -3.85 24.60
C GLU A 248 2.12 -3.94 23.42
N GLU A 249 2.11 -5.03 22.66
CA GLU A 249 2.97 -5.20 21.47
C GLU A 249 2.66 -4.18 20.38
N TYR A 250 1.38 -3.91 20.14
CA TYR A 250 0.93 -2.91 19.18
C TYR A 250 1.42 -1.51 19.54
N LEU A 251 1.21 -1.07 20.78
CA LEU A 251 1.68 0.21 21.27
C LEU A 251 3.21 0.32 21.19
N LEU A 252 3.92 -0.76 21.54
CA LEU A 252 5.37 -0.83 21.41
C LEU A 252 5.83 -0.70 19.94
N SER A 253 5.10 -1.27 18.98
CA SER A 253 5.40 -1.16 17.55
C SER A 253 5.25 0.28 17.04
N ILE A 254 4.17 0.96 17.43
CA ILE A 254 3.97 2.39 17.12
C ILE A 254 5.09 3.22 17.76
N LYS A 255 5.38 2.98 19.04
CA LYS A 255 6.45 3.68 19.77
C LYS A 255 7.81 3.52 19.08
N LYS A 256 8.16 2.31 18.63
CA LYS A 256 9.37 2.04 17.85
C LYS A 256 9.36 2.79 16.51
N SER A 257 8.22 2.85 15.84
CA SER A 257 8.06 3.59 14.59
C SER A 257 8.25 5.10 14.75
N MET A 258 7.82 5.67 15.87
CA MET A 258 8.08 7.08 16.26
C MET A 258 9.54 7.33 16.63
N SER A 259 10.21 6.30 17.18
CA SER A 259 11.60 6.34 17.61
C SER A 259 12.60 6.05 16.49
N GLY A 260 12.16 5.82 15.25
CA GLY A 260 13.06 5.53 14.13
C GLY A 260 13.92 6.74 13.72
N ASP A 261 14.98 6.51 12.96
CA ASP A 261 15.85 7.58 12.43
C ASP A 261 15.16 8.39 11.30
N ASP A 262 14.03 7.88 10.79
CA ASP A 262 13.19 8.52 9.79
C ASP A 262 12.29 9.60 10.42
N PHE A 263 12.85 10.80 10.60
CA PHE A 263 12.13 11.96 11.15
C PHE A 263 10.85 12.27 10.36
N TYR A 264 10.91 12.27 9.02
CA TYR A 264 9.75 12.57 8.18
C TYR A 264 8.65 11.52 8.32
N GLY A 265 9.01 10.24 8.41
CA GLY A 265 8.06 9.16 8.71
C GLY A 265 7.40 9.31 10.08
N SER A 266 8.15 9.73 11.10
CA SER A 266 7.61 10.02 12.44
C SER A 266 6.65 11.21 12.42
N ILE A 267 6.98 12.30 11.71
CA ILE A 267 6.08 13.44 11.53
C ILE A 267 4.81 13.04 10.78
N SER A 268 4.93 12.30 9.67
CA SER A 268 3.76 11.85 8.91
C SER A 268 2.84 10.95 9.74
N LEU A 269 3.40 10.06 10.55
CA LEU A 269 2.63 9.24 11.49
C LEU A 269 1.96 10.12 12.55
N LEU A 270 2.69 11.09 13.11
CA LEU A 270 2.20 12.06 14.09
C LEU A 270 1.04 12.91 13.55
N GLU A 271 1.13 13.39 12.31
CA GLU A 271 0.11 14.17 11.61
C GLU A 271 -1.17 13.38 11.31
N ASN A 272 -1.13 12.05 11.39
CA ASN A 272 -2.25 11.18 11.08
C ASN A 272 -2.67 10.29 12.27
N LEU A 273 -2.12 10.48 13.47
CA LEU A 273 -2.37 9.62 14.66
C LEU A 273 -3.86 9.48 15.02
N ASP A 274 -4.70 10.48 14.77
CA ASP A 274 -6.15 10.42 15.11
C ASP A 274 -6.86 9.29 14.35
N ARG A 275 -6.35 8.94 13.17
CA ARG A 275 -6.90 7.84 12.35
C ARG A 275 -6.63 6.47 12.96
N ILE A 276 -5.64 6.37 13.87
CA ILE A 276 -5.27 5.11 14.52
C ILE A 276 -6.29 4.76 15.62
N GLY A 277 -6.89 5.75 16.28
CA GLY A 277 -7.87 5.51 17.34
C GLY A 277 -7.23 5.09 18.67
N LEU A 278 -6.15 5.77 19.09
CA LEU A 278 -5.53 5.62 20.41
C LEU A 278 -6.27 6.45 21.46
N SER A 279 -6.33 5.96 22.70
CA SER A 279 -6.75 6.80 23.83
C SER A 279 -5.72 7.88 24.14
N GLU A 280 -6.11 8.92 24.88
CA GLU A 280 -5.21 10.01 25.27
C GLU A 280 -3.94 9.49 26.00
N LYS A 281 -4.12 8.52 26.91
CA LYS A 281 -3.01 7.92 27.66
C LYS A 281 -2.02 7.20 26.74
N GLU A 282 -2.54 6.42 25.79
CA GLU A 282 -1.72 5.68 24.83
C GLU A 282 -1.03 6.61 23.84
N LEU A 283 -1.72 7.68 23.42
CA LEU A 283 -1.13 8.71 22.57
C LEU A 283 0.09 9.35 23.26
N ILE A 284 -0.01 9.69 24.54
CA ILE A 284 1.12 10.19 25.32
C ILE A 284 2.23 9.14 25.34
N GLU A 285 1.92 7.89 25.68
CA GLU A 285 2.92 6.81 25.78
C GLU A 285 3.73 6.59 24.50
N VAL A 286 3.07 6.53 23.34
CA VAL A 286 3.73 6.26 22.06
C VAL A 286 4.49 7.45 21.50
N THR A 287 4.19 8.67 21.98
CA THR A 287 4.83 9.92 21.52
C THR A 287 5.99 10.37 22.42
N LEU A 288 6.10 9.85 23.64
CA LEU A 288 7.24 10.12 24.54
C LEU A 288 8.64 10.00 23.89
N PRO A 289 8.93 9.04 23.00
CA PRO A 289 10.25 8.99 22.37
C PRO A 289 10.62 10.22 21.54
N LEU A 290 9.65 11.01 21.09
CA LEU A 290 9.89 12.25 20.37
C LEU A 290 10.53 13.33 21.25
N CYS A 291 10.48 13.19 22.58
CA CYS A 291 11.17 14.08 23.52
C CYS A 291 12.69 14.13 23.28
N ARG A 292 13.30 13.10 22.69
CA ARG A 292 14.73 13.13 22.32
C ARG A 292 15.09 14.24 21.33
N ILE A 293 14.11 14.68 20.53
CA ILE A 293 14.30 15.75 19.55
C ILE A 293 14.46 17.08 20.28
N LYS A 294 13.69 17.30 21.37
CA LYS A 294 13.85 18.45 22.27
C LYS A 294 15.26 18.50 22.89
N THR A 295 15.83 17.34 23.26
CA THR A 295 17.14 17.28 23.95
C THR A 295 18.33 17.35 23.00
N ASN A 296 18.20 16.86 21.76
CA ASN A 296 19.30 16.82 20.79
C ASN A 296 19.48 18.14 20.04
N ASP A 297 18.40 18.90 19.83
CA ASP A 297 18.45 20.20 19.14
C ASP A 297 18.74 21.38 20.09
N GLY A 298 18.93 21.12 21.39
CA GLY A 298 19.47 22.06 22.38
C GLY A 298 18.88 23.47 22.32
N ASP A 299 17.68 23.70 22.88
CA ASP A 299 17.04 25.02 23.01
C ASP A 299 17.01 25.89 21.73
N SER A 300 17.29 25.32 20.56
CA SER A 300 17.12 26.06 19.33
C SER A 300 15.63 26.10 19.02
N GLU A 301 15.17 27.29 18.63
CA GLU A 301 13.91 27.51 17.95
C GLU A 301 13.89 26.81 16.56
N ASP A 302 14.65 25.73 16.36
CA ASP A 302 14.67 24.95 15.15
C ASP A 302 13.33 24.21 15.04
N GLY A 303 12.65 24.45 13.93
CA GLY A 303 11.21 24.23 13.76
C GLY A 303 10.70 22.81 14.00
N ASN A 304 11.56 21.81 14.18
CA ASN A 304 11.20 20.41 14.34
C ASN A 304 10.46 20.14 15.66
N TRP A 305 11.03 20.53 16.82
CA TRP A 305 10.36 20.33 18.11
C TRP A 305 9.12 21.22 18.24
N SER A 306 9.19 22.47 17.79
CA SER A 306 8.05 23.39 17.76
C SER A 306 6.88 22.79 16.96
N THR A 307 7.16 22.21 15.78
CA THR A 307 6.15 21.53 14.96
C THR A 307 5.53 20.34 15.69
N ILE A 308 6.35 19.46 16.27
CA ILE A 308 5.87 18.30 17.04
C ILE A 308 4.98 18.74 18.21
N ASN A 309 5.45 19.71 18.99
CA ASN A 309 4.74 20.20 20.17
C ASN A 309 3.41 20.89 19.78
N ASN A 310 3.37 21.62 18.66
CA ASN A 310 2.14 22.21 18.13
C ASN A 310 1.14 21.14 17.70
N ILE A 311 1.59 20.10 17.00
CA ILE A 311 0.73 18.98 16.59
C ILE A 311 0.17 18.26 17.83
N LEU A 312 1.01 17.92 18.80
CA LEU A 312 0.60 17.25 20.03
C LEU A 312 -0.35 18.10 20.88
N THR A 313 -0.05 19.40 21.02
CA THR A 313 -0.89 20.34 21.78
C THR A 313 -2.27 20.47 21.16
N LYS A 314 -2.35 20.59 19.83
CA LYS A 314 -3.62 20.65 19.10
C LYS A 314 -4.45 19.38 19.33
N ARG A 315 -3.81 18.21 19.35
CA ARG A 315 -4.48 16.91 19.51
C ARG A 315 -4.96 16.66 20.94
N LEU A 316 -4.12 16.94 21.92
CA LEU A 316 -4.43 16.73 23.33
C LEU A 316 -5.35 17.81 23.90
N GLY A 317 -5.55 18.93 23.19
CA GLY A 317 -6.29 20.08 23.69
C GLY A 317 -5.59 20.80 24.86
N LYS A 318 -4.33 20.43 25.16
CA LYS A 318 -3.49 20.98 26.24
C LYS A 318 -2.03 20.92 25.84
N LYS A 319 -1.23 21.80 26.42
CA LYS A 319 0.21 21.86 26.15
C LYS A 319 0.88 20.53 26.48
N PHE A 320 1.66 19.99 25.56
CA PHE A 320 2.41 18.75 25.77
C PHE A 320 3.67 19.02 26.61
N ASN A 321 3.56 18.82 27.93
CA ASN A 321 4.67 19.04 28.88
C ASN A 321 5.22 17.71 29.44
N TYR A 322 5.25 16.64 28.63
CA TYR A 322 5.68 15.31 29.07
C TYR A 322 7.16 15.02 28.80
N CYS A 323 7.93 16.04 28.38
CA CYS A 323 9.36 15.97 28.09
C CYS A 323 10.21 16.79 29.08
N ASP A 324 9.65 17.07 30.27
CA ASP A 324 10.30 17.78 31.37
C ASP A 324 10.71 16.79 32.46
#